data_AF-A0AAW7QMG7-F1
#
_entry.id   AF-A0AAW7QMG7-F1
#
_cell.length_a   1.000
_cell.length_b   1.000
_cell.length_c   1.000
_cell.angle_alpha   90.00
_cell.angle_beta   90.00
_cell.angle_gamma   90.00
#
_symmetry.space_group_name_H-M   'P 1'
#
loop_
_entity.id
_entity.type
_entity.pdbx_description
1 polymer ?
#
loop_
_entity_poly.entity_id
_entity_poly.type
_entity_poly.pdbx_seq_one_letter_code
_entity_poly.pdbx_strand_id
1 'polypeptide(L)'
;MQEEEFFASRDTAIARAPNAAARKRLIADLPKTNPALWHDYQRALHGAESTSRFLRGSGQYPLTGRGDINTYSVFAERVRALLNPRGRAGIIVPTGIATDATNQFFFADLVEKGQLASLFDFENRDKLFPAVDSRMKFCLLTLTGRNVSASAPAFAFFATRTEHLHDSRRVFSLTAEDIARINPNTRTLPVFRTRQDADLTKAIYQRVPVLVNENSPPSPKALGEGGRGGEGNPWGVRFLRMLDMSNDSHLFRTRAELEKQGYRLVGNVFVPSPPNPLSRAAGEGGEPSPPSPLSHAAGEGGEPSPPNHLSHAVGEGDGPPPSPLSHAAGRGRTLTP
;
A
#
# COMPACT_ATOMS: atom_id res chain seq x y z
N MET A 1 0.59 22.32 5.94
CA MET A 1 -0.19 22.67 7.15
C MET A 1 -1.59 22.16 6.93
N GLN A 2 -2.18 21.47 7.92
CA GLN A 2 -3.58 21.09 7.83
C GLN A 2 -4.45 22.28 8.26
N GLU A 3 -5.29 22.77 7.33
CA GLU A 3 -6.16 23.93 7.57
C GLU A 3 -7.12 23.65 8.74
N GLU A 4 -7.66 22.44 8.83
CA GLU A 4 -8.61 22.05 9.90
C GLU A 4 -7.99 22.19 11.30
N GLU A 5 -6.77 21.69 11.48
CA GLU A 5 -6.05 21.75 12.76
C GLU A 5 -5.72 23.20 13.15
N PHE A 6 -5.32 24.03 12.18
CA PHE A 6 -5.02 25.43 12.44
C PHE A 6 -6.27 26.19 12.94
N PHE A 7 -7.43 25.96 12.30
CA PHE A 7 -8.66 26.67 12.63
C PHE A 7 -9.43 26.03 13.80
N ALA A 8 -9.19 24.77 14.17
CA ALA A 8 -9.97 24.05 15.20
C ALA A 8 -10.15 24.81 16.52
N SER A 9 -9.13 25.55 16.97
CA SER A 9 -9.15 26.35 18.19
C SER A 9 -9.31 27.86 17.95
N ARG A 10 -9.49 28.30 16.69
CA ARG A 10 -9.48 29.71 16.28
C ARG A 10 -10.78 30.15 15.61
N ASP A 11 -11.35 29.30 14.76
CA ASP A 11 -12.63 29.52 14.09
C ASP A 11 -13.28 28.15 13.77
N THR A 12 -14.29 27.79 14.57
CA THR A 12 -14.97 26.50 14.43
C THR A 12 -15.77 26.38 13.14
N ALA A 13 -16.23 27.48 12.55
CA ALA A 13 -16.99 27.45 11.29
C ALA A 13 -16.06 27.11 10.12
N ILE A 14 -14.87 27.71 10.09
CA ILE A 14 -13.84 27.35 9.12
C ILE A 14 -13.37 25.90 9.36
N ALA A 15 -13.11 25.51 10.60
CA ALA A 15 -12.62 24.17 10.94
C ALA A 15 -13.62 23.05 10.60
N ARG A 16 -14.93 23.30 10.71
CA ARG A 16 -15.99 22.31 10.43
C ARG A 16 -16.67 22.51 9.07
N ALA A 17 -16.06 23.27 8.17
CA ALA A 17 -16.59 23.45 6.82
C ALA A 17 -16.86 22.07 6.15
N PRO A 18 -17.97 21.92 5.41
CA PRO A 18 -18.43 20.62 4.92
C PRO A 18 -17.51 19.99 3.87
N ASN A 19 -16.69 20.81 3.20
CA ASN A 19 -15.69 20.36 2.24
C ASN A 19 -14.57 21.41 2.09
N ALA A 20 -13.48 20.99 1.44
CA ALA A 20 -12.31 21.84 1.22
C ALA A 20 -12.61 23.12 0.41
N ALA A 21 -13.54 23.07 -0.55
CA ALA A 21 -13.90 24.23 -1.35
C ALA A 21 -14.64 25.29 -0.51
N ALA A 22 -15.57 24.87 0.34
CA ALA A 22 -16.26 25.75 1.28
C ALA A 22 -15.27 26.35 2.30
N ARG A 23 -14.33 25.55 2.82
CA ARG A 23 -13.27 26.01 3.71
C ARG A 23 -12.42 27.11 3.07
N LYS A 24 -11.96 26.90 1.83
CA LYS A 24 -11.18 27.89 1.08
C LYS A 24 -11.93 29.19 0.85
N ARG A 25 -13.24 29.15 0.60
CA ARG A 25 -14.07 30.36 0.48
C ARG A 25 -14.11 31.15 1.79
N LEU A 26 -14.39 30.47 2.91
CA LEU A 26 -14.42 31.12 4.22
C LEU A 26 -13.05 31.72 4.60
N ILE A 27 -11.96 31.01 4.31
CA ILE A 27 -10.60 31.51 4.50
C ILE A 27 -10.33 32.75 3.64
N ALA A 28 -10.81 32.77 2.38
CA ALA A 28 -10.65 33.90 1.47
C ALA A 28 -11.44 35.15 1.91
N ASP A 29 -12.48 35.00 2.73
CA ASP A 29 -13.27 36.10 3.28
C ASP A 29 -12.65 36.70 4.57
N LEU A 30 -11.70 36.00 5.22
CA LEU A 30 -11.03 36.47 6.43
C LEU A 30 -10.39 37.88 6.33
N PRO A 31 -9.80 38.32 5.20
CA PRO A 31 -9.30 39.68 5.08
C PRO A 31 -10.35 40.76 5.32
N LYS A 32 -11.64 40.45 5.15
CA LYS A 32 -12.76 41.35 5.40
C LYS A 32 -13.40 41.10 6.76
N THR A 33 -13.59 39.84 7.13
CA THR A 33 -14.36 39.45 8.33
C THR A 33 -13.52 39.39 9.60
N ASN A 34 -12.25 38.99 9.49
CA ASN A 34 -11.31 38.92 10.60
C ASN A 34 -9.84 39.06 10.12
N PRO A 35 -9.38 40.30 9.86
CA PRO A 35 -8.05 40.57 9.31
C PRO A 35 -6.89 40.07 10.20
N ALA A 36 -7.08 40.04 11.52
CA ALA A 36 -6.07 39.54 12.45
C ALA A 36 -5.86 38.04 12.27
N LEU A 37 -6.93 37.25 12.22
CA LEU A 37 -6.86 35.81 11.98
C LEU A 37 -6.30 35.49 10.58
N TRP A 38 -6.61 36.32 9.57
CA TRP A 38 -5.98 36.21 8.26
C TRP A 38 -4.46 36.36 8.32
N HIS A 39 -3.96 37.40 9.00
CA HIS A 39 -2.52 37.60 9.16
C HIS A 39 -1.85 36.46 9.93
N ASP A 40 -2.49 35.93 10.97
CA ASP A 40 -2.00 34.78 11.71
C ASP A 40 -1.91 33.55 10.82
N TYR A 41 -2.95 33.29 10.01
CA TYR A 41 -2.98 32.20 9.04
C TYR A 41 -1.88 32.34 7.99
N GLN A 42 -1.68 33.54 7.42
CA GLN A 42 -0.62 33.82 6.45
C GLN A 42 0.78 33.57 7.02
N ARG A 43 1.05 34.03 8.26
CA ARG A 43 2.32 33.76 8.93
C ARG A 43 2.54 32.26 9.15
N ALA A 44 1.49 31.57 9.58
CA ALA A 44 1.54 30.13 9.81
C ALA A 44 1.79 29.35 8.50
N LEU A 45 1.11 29.73 7.42
CA LEU A 45 1.29 29.17 6.07
C LEU A 45 2.72 29.39 5.59
N HIS A 46 3.23 30.62 5.66
CA HIS A 46 4.60 30.95 5.29
C HIS A 46 5.63 30.15 6.10
N GLY A 47 5.42 29.99 7.40
CA GLY A 47 6.27 29.16 8.25
C GLY A 47 6.27 27.68 7.85
N ALA A 48 5.11 27.12 7.53
CA ALA A 48 4.98 25.74 7.07
C ALA A 48 5.64 25.53 5.70
N GLU A 49 5.47 26.46 4.75
CA GLU A 49 6.11 26.42 3.45
C GLU A 49 7.63 26.54 3.56
N SER A 50 8.13 27.50 4.35
CA SER A 50 9.56 27.68 4.58
C SER A 50 10.19 26.45 5.22
N THR A 51 9.51 25.84 6.18
CA THR A 51 9.94 24.56 6.78
C THR A 51 10.00 23.46 5.74
N SER A 52 8.95 23.28 4.92
CA SER A 52 8.92 22.29 3.85
C SER A 52 10.06 22.49 2.84
N ARG A 53 10.30 23.74 2.42
CA ARG A 53 11.42 24.09 1.53
C ARG A 53 12.76 23.77 2.16
N PHE A 54 12.96 24.08 3.44
CA PHE A 54 14.18 23.74 4.16
C PHE A 54 14.38 22.22 4.25
N LEU A 55 13.36 21.46 4.64
CA LEU A 55 13.46 19.99 4.76
C LEU A 55 13.83 19.34 3.42
N ARG A 56 13.33 19.86 2.29
CA ARG A 56 13.62 19.37 0.94
C ARG A 56 14.97 19.83 0.39
N GLY A 57 15.29 21.10 0.59
CA GLY A 57 16.40 21.79 -0.09
C GLY A 57 17.69 21.90 0.71
N SER A 58 17.67 21.67 2.02
CA SER A 58 18.86 21.83 2.88
C SER A 58 19.91 20.73 2.69
N GLY A 59 19.57 19.61 2.05
CA GLY A 59 20.43 18.43 1.95
C GLY A 59 20.57 17.63 3.26
N GLN A 60 19.90 18.04 4.34
CA GLN A 60 20.02 17.38 5.65
C GLN A 60 19.11 16.17 5.84
N TYR A 61 18.08 16.03 4.99
CA TYR A 61 17.10 14.94 5.05
C TYR A 61 16.96 14.24 3.68
N PRO A 62 18.05 13.69 3.13
CA PRO A 62 18.04 13.09 1.79
C PRO A 62 17.05 11.93 1.64
N LEU A 63 16.72 11.22 2.73
CA LEU A 63 15.89 10.01 2.70
C LEU A 63 14.41 10.29 3.05
N THR A 64 14.12 11.27 3.91
CA THR A 64 12.77 11.56 4.41
C THR A 64 12.22 12.94 4.01
N GLY A 65 13.05 13.82 3.45
CA GLY A 65 12.65 15.15 2.96
C GLY A 65 11.99 15.14 1.57
N ARG A 66 11.27 14.08 1.20
CA ARG A 66 10.68 13.88 -0.15
C ARG A 66 9.19 13.55 -0.05
N GLY A 67 8.45 13.73 -1.15
CA GLY A 67 7.00 13.44 -1.18
C GLY A 67 6.23 14.23 -0.12
N ASP A 68 5.17 13.66 0.45
CA ASP A 68 4.52 14.23 1.64
C ASP A 68 5.36 13.96 2.89
N ILE A 69 5.89 15.04 3.49
CA ILE A 69 6.85 14.95 4.58
C ILE A 69 6.13 14.77 5.90
N ASN A 70 6.44 13.66 6.58
CA ASN A 70 6.02 13.43 7.95
C ASN A 70 7.11 13.92 8.92
N THR A 71 6.69 14.65 9.96
CA THR A 71 7.61 15.19 10.98
C THR A 71 8.35 14.10 11.75
N TYR A 72 7.70 12.95 12.00
CA TYR A 72 8.34 11.82 12.67
C TYR A 72 9.47 11.21 11.82
N SER A 73 9.37 11.26 10.49
CA SER A 73 10.37 10.72 9.57
C SER A 73 11.65 11.55 9.59
N VAL A 74 11.52 12.87 9.45
CA VAL A 74 12.66 13.79 9.54
C VAL A 74 13.27 13.80 10.95
N PHE A 75 12.46 13.59 11.98
CA PHE A 75 12.96 13.38 13.34
C PHE A 75 13.81 12.11 13.45
N ALA A 76 13.34 10.97 12.93
CA ALA A 76 14.10 9.73 12.93
C ALA A 76 15.41 9.83 12.13
N GLU A 77 15.37 10.46 10.94
CA GLU A 77 16.57 10.71 10.14
C GLU A 77 17.56 11.64 10.86
N ARG A 78 17.07 12.68 11.56
CA ARG A 78 17.92 13.54 12.38
C ARG A 78 18.59 12.76 13.52
N VAL A 79 17.85 11.94 14.25
CA VAL A 79 18.38 11.12 15.35
C VAL A 79 19.50 10.21 14.82
N ARG A 80 19.27 9.56 13.68
CA ARG A 80 20.28 8.73 13.01
C ARG A 80 21.51 9.54 12.59
N ALA A 81 21.33 10.72 12.03
CA ALA A 81 22.43 11.57 11.55
C ALA A 81 23.30 12.10 12.70
N LEU A 82 22.70 12.38 13.87
CA LEU A 82 23.40 12.84 15.06
C LEU A 82 24.05 11.70 15.88
N LEU A 83 23.75 10.45 15.55
CA LEU A 83 24.20 9.31 16.34
C LEU A 83 25.72 9.11 16.23
N ASN A 84 26.39 8.98 17.38
CA ASN A 84 27.81 8.65 17.43
C ASN A 84 28.08 7.32 16.68
N PRO A 85 29.22 7.18 15.95
CA PRO A 85 29.54 5.95 15.20
C PRO A 85 29.52 4.66 16.02
N ARG A 86 29.78 4.71 17.34
CA ARG A 86 29.70 3.55 18.25
C ARG A 86 28.50 3.60 19.20
N GLY A 87 27.61 4.58 19.02
CA GLY A 87 26.46 4.81 19.89
C GLY A 87 25.24 3.96 19.53
N ARG A 88 24.20 4.10 20.35
CA ARG A 88 22.85 3.57 20.11
C ARG A 88 21.82 4.64 20.42
N ALA A 89 20.69 4.60 19.73
CA ALA A 89 19.53 5.44 20.03
C ALA A 89 18.27 4.58 20.06
N GLY A 90 17.36 4.85 20.99
CA GLY A 90 16.02 4.28 21.02
C GLY A 90 15.00 5.40 20.97
N ILE A 91 14.07 5.36 20.03
CA ILE A 91 13.00 6.36 19.89
C ILE A 91 11.65 5.71 19.70
N ILE A 92 10.61 6.43 20.12
CA ILE A 92 9.21 6.05 19.91
C ILE A 92 8.67 6.89 18.76
N VAL A 93 8.27 6.24 17.67
CA VAL A 93 7.76 6.89 16.45
C VAL A 93 6.60 6.07 15.87
N PRO A 94 5.73 6.64 15.02
CA PRO A 94 4.74 5.85 14.29
C PRO A 94 5.38 4.68 13.52
N THR A 95 4.72 3.51 13.53
CA THR A 95 5.21 2.29 12.86
C THR A 95 5.42 2.50 11.35
N GLY A 96 4.71 3.46 10.77
CA GLY A 96 4.86 3.91 9.38
C GLY A 96 6.29 4.22 8.96
N ILE A 97 7.21 4.49 9.90
CA ILE A 97 8.64 4.66 9.61
C ILE A 97 9.27 3.45 8.90
N ALA A 98 8.71 2.25 9.09
CA ALA A 98 9.21 1.01 8.53
C ALA A 98 8.27 0.35 7.52
N THR A 99 6.97 0.67 7.55
CA THR A 99 5.95 0.00 6.73
C THR A 99 5.47 0.83 5.55
N ASP A 100 5.53 2.15 5.65
CA ASP A 100 4.91 3.04 4.66
C ASP A 100 5.85 3.31 3.48
N ALA A 101 5.29 3.35 2.27
CA ALA A 101 6.04 3.62 1.05
C ALA A 101 6.74 5.00 1.06
N THR A 102 6.19 6.00 1.76
CA THR A 102 6.81 7.33 1.90
C THR A 102 8.16 7.29 2.65
N ASN A 103 8.36 6.30 3.52
CA ASN A 103 9.59 6.11 4.30
C ASN A 103 10.51 5.02 3.75
N GLN A 104 10.16 4.44 2.60
CA GLN A 104 10.83 3.28 2.05
C GLN A 104 12.35 3.48 1.88
N PHE A 105 12.78 4.65 1.42
CA PHE A 105 14.20 4.96 1.21
C PHE A 105 14.97 5.04 2.54
N PHE A 106 14.34 5.62 3.57
CA PHE A 106 14.95 5.71 4.89
C PHE A 106 15.10 4.35 5.54
N PHE A 107 14.03 3.55 5.51
CA PHE A 107 14.05 2.22 6.13
C PHE A 107 14.97 1.25 5.39
N ALA A 108 14.90 1.21 4.06
CA ALA A 108 15.80 0.38 3.25
C ALA A 108 17.27 0.71 3.53
N ASP A 109 17.63 2.00 3.54
CA ASP A 109 19.01 2.43 3.81
C ASP A 109 19.47 2.07 5.24
N LEU A 110 18.56 2.13 6.23
CA LEU A 110 18.84 1.73 7.61
C LEU A 110 19.20 0.24 7.70
N VAL A 111 18.40 -0.61 7.05
CA VAL A 111 18.56 -2.06 7.07
C VAL A 111 19.79 -2.49 6.26
N GLU A 112 19.97 -1.92 5.07
CA GLU A 112 21.11 -2.21 4.18
C GLU A 112 22.46 -1.85 4.82
N LYS A 113 22.52 -0.74 5.57
CA LYS A 113 23.73 -0.34 6.30
C LYS A 113 23.88 -1.02 7.66
N GLY A 114 23.00 -1.96 8.03
CA GLY A 114 23.07 -2.67 9.30
C GLY A 114 22.93 -1.75 10.53
N GLN A 115 22.19 -0.64 10.40
CA GLN A 115 22.03 0.38 11.45
C GLN A 115 20.74 0.21 12.26
N LEU A 116 20.03 -0.90 12.08
CA LEU A 116 18.84 -1.27 12.81
C LEU A 116 19.18 -2.41 13.79
N ALA A 117 18.97 -2.19 15.08
CA ALA A 117 19.09 -3.26 16.08
C ALA A 117 17.75 -3.95 16.35
N SER A 118 16.67 -3.17 16.45
CA SER A 118 15.33 -3.72 16.64
C SER A 118 14.24 -2.73 16.26
N LEU A 119 13.08 -3.27 15.92
CA LEU A 119 11.83 -2.53 15.78
C LEU A 119 10.70 -3.35 16.40
N PHE A 120 10.08 -2.81 17.44
CA PHE A 120 8.94 -3.43 18.10
C PHE A 120 7.70 -2.56 17.93
N ASP A 121 6.74 -3.01 17.14
CA ASP A 121 5.46 -2.34 16.91
C ASP A 121 4.45 -2.66 18.01
N PHE A 122 3.76 -1.61 18.42
CA PHE A 122 2.73 -1.60 19.43
C PHE A 122 1.44 -0.98 18.90
N GLU A 123 0.31 -1.56 19.30
CA GLU A 123 -0.99 -0.93 19.23
C GLU A 123 -1.38 -0.44 20.62
N ASN A 124 -1.85 0.80 20.74
CA ASN A 124 -2.23 1.40 22.03
C ASN A 124 -3.56 0.86 22.60
N ARG A 125 -3.91 -0.41 22.31
CA ARG A 125 -5.17 -1.04 22.69
C ARG A 125 -5.31 -1.17 24.20
N ASP A 126 -4.22 -1.50 24.88
CA ASP A 126 -4.16 -1.61 26.34
C ASP A 126 -3.80 -0.26 27.01
N LYS A 127 -3.89 0.85 26.27
CA LYS A 127 -3.74 2.23 26.77
C LYS A 127 -2.41 2.50 27.49
N LEU A 128 -1.31 1.98 26.95
CA LEU A 128 0.07 2.36 27.35
C LEU A 128 0.25 3.89 27.38
N PHE A 129 -0.42 4.60 26.47
CA PHE A 129 -0.59 6.04 26.51
C PHE A 129 -2.08 6.37 26.67
N PRO A 130 -2.56 6.70 27.89
CA PRO A 130 -3.99 6.87 28.17
C PRO A 130 -4.67 7.97 27.35
N ALA A 131 -3.93 9.06 27.08
CA ALA A 131 -4.41 10.22 26.32
C ALA A 131 -4.37 10.03 24.79
N VAL A 132 -3.91 8.88 24.30
CA VAL A 132 -3.77 8.60 22.86
C VAL A 132 -4.88 7.63 22.42
N ASP A 133 -5.34 7.79 21.18
CA ASP A 133 -6.31 6.87 20.57
C ASP A 133 -5.81 5.42 20.66
N SER A 134 -6.71 4.50 21.01
CA SER A 134 -6.34 3.09 21.22
C SER A 134 -5.90 2.37 19.94
N ARG A 135 -6.24 2.90 18.77
CA ARG A 135 -5.88 2.33 17.46
C ARG A 135 -4.54 2.85 16.96
N MET A 136 -3.96 3.84 17.64
CA MET A 136 -2.67 4.39 17.24
C MET A 136 -1.60 3.30 17.28
N LYS A 137 -0.82 3.22 16.19
CA LYS A 137 0.33 2.34 16.08
C LYS A 137 1.62 3.13 16.22
N PHE A 138 2.52 2.63 17.04
CA PHE A 138 3.85 3.19 17.24
C PHE A 138 4.85 2.06 17.38
N CYS A 139 6.12 2.33 17.13
CA CYS A 139 7.18 1.37 17.35
C CYS A 139 8.29 1.93 18.23
N LEU A 140 8.95 1.01 18.94
CA LEU A 140 10.25 1.26 19.55
C LEU A 140 11.31 0.99 18.48
N LEU A 141 11.86 2.06 17.91
CA LEU A 141 12.91 1.99 16.89
C LEU A 141 14.28 2.12 17.57
N THR A 142 15.07 1.04 17.53
CA THR A 142 16.43 1.02 18.10
C THR A 142 17.49 1.03 17.00
N LEU A 143 18.25 2.12 16.95
CA LEU A 143 19.28 2.38 15.96
C LEU A 143 20.68 2.13 16.53
N THR A 144 21.61 1.79 15.65
CA THR A 144 23.04 1.63 15.96
C THR A 144 23.89 2.56 15.11
N GLY A 145 24.99 3.01 15.69
CA GLY A 145 26.01 3.76 14.96
C GLY A 145 26.68 2.91 13.89
N ARG A 146 27.22 3.57 12.85
CA ARG A 146 27.83 2.94 11.66
C ARG A 146 29.01 1.99 11.93
N ASN A 147 29.63 2.06 13.11
CA ASN A 147 30.76 1.21 13.51
C ASN A 147 30.36 0.13 14.52
N VAL A 148 29.06 -0.07 14.74
CA VAL A 148 28.53 -1.16 15.56
C VAL A 148 27.97 -2.20 14.61
N SER A 149 28.53 -3.41 14.64
CA SER A 149 27.91 -4.54 13.96
C SER A 149 26.65 -4.90 14.73
N ALA A 150 25.49 -4.55 14.18
CA ALA A 150 24.23 -5.08 14.69
C ALA A 150 24.15 -6.55 14.29
N SER A 151 23.77 -7.42 15.24
CA SER A 151 23.19 -8.72 14.90
C SER A 151 21.97 -8.51 14.01
N ALA A 152 21.47 -9.56 13.37
CA ALA A 152 20.24 -9.47 12.61
C ALA A 152 19.12 -8.81 13.46
N PRO A 153 18.39 -7.82 12.90
CA PRO A 153 17.48 -6.98 13.69
C PRO A 153 16.31 -7.78 14.26
N ALA A 154 15.97 -7.50 15.51
CA ALA A 154 14.83 -8.13 16.17
C ALA A 154 13.52 -7.38 15.90
N PHE A 155 12.48 -8.12 15.57
CA PHE A 155 11.17 -7.60 15.22
C PHE A 155 10.07 -8.24 16.06
N ALA A 156 9.05 -7.46 16.38
CA ALA A 156 7.77 -7.94 16.90
C ALA A 156 6.69 -6.94 16.49
N PHE A 157 5.48 -7.43 16.21
CA PHE A 157 4.34 -6.60 15.82
C PHE A 157 3.09 -6.95 16.61
N PHE A 158 2.13 -6.03 16.60
CA PHE A 158 0.87 -6.16 17.33
C PHE A 158 1.07 -6.41 18.82
N ALA A 159 2.15 -5.87 19.40
CA ALA A 159 2.29 -5.86 20.84
C ALA A 159 1.28 -4.85 21.43
N THR A 160 0.69 -5.15 22.57
CA THR A 160 -0.16 -4.19 23.29
C THR A 160 0.46 -3.81 24.63
N ARG A 161 1.48 -4.55 25.05
CA ARG A 161 2.21 -4.42 26.32
C ARG A 161 3.63 -4.97 26.16
N THR A 162 4.56 -4.50 26.99
CA THR A 162 6.00 -4.78 26.85
C THR A 162 6.35 -6.24 27.09
N GLU A 163 5.55 -6.97 27.86
CA GLU A 163 5.79 -8.38 28.19
C GLU A 163 5.71 -9.28 26.94
N HIS A 164 5.01 -8.85 25.89
CA HIS A 164 4.96 -9.57 24.62
C HIS A 164 6.33 -9.69 23.96
N LEU A 165 7.28 -8.82 24.29
CA LEU A 165 8.66 -8.86 23.77
C LEU A 165 9.49 -10.00 24.37
N HIS A 166 9.03 -10.60 25.48
CA HIS A 166 9.66 -11.78 26.07
C HIS A 166 9.14 -13.10 25.47
N ASP A 167 8.07 -13.05 24.68
CA ASP A 167 7.54 -14.24 24.00
C ASP A 167 8.35 -14.53 22.73
N SER A 168 9.19 -15.57 22.78
CA SER A 168 10.02 -15.99 21.67
C SER A 168 9.24 -16.38 20.42
N ARG A 169 7.94 -16.70 20.54
CA ARG A 169 7.05 -16.99 19.40
C ARG A 169 6.64 -15.73 18.65
N ARG A 170 6.71 -14.56 19.28
CA ARG A 170 6.37 -13.25 18.69
C ARG A 170 7.58 -12.53 18.12
N VAL A 171 8.74 -12.71 18.75
CA VAL A 171 9.98 -12.07 18.32
C VAL A 171 10.63 -12.88 17.20
N PHE A 172 10.93 -12.25 16.08
CA PHE A 172 11.59 -12.84 14.92
C PHE A 172 12.66 -11.91 14.36
N SER A 173 13.40 -12.38 13.36
CA SER A 173 14.44 -11.61 12.70
C SER A 173 14.33 -11.78 11.18
N LEU A 174 14.57 -10.71 10.44
CA LEU A 174 14.67 -10.71 8.98
C LEU A 174 15.93 -9.96 8.57
N THR A 175 16.72 -10.55 7.67
CA THR A 175 17.87 -9.86 7.10
C THR A 175 17.43 -8.84 6.04
N ALA A 176 18.35 -7.97 5.62
CA ALA A 176 18.13 -7.09 4.47
C ALA A 176 17.72 -7.87 3.21
N GLU A 177 18.35 -9.03 2.99
CA GLU A 177 18.06 -9.92 1.87
C GLU A 177 16.68 -10.56 1.99
N ASP A 178 16.27 -10.96 3.19
CA ASP A 178 14.92 -11.49 3.43
C ASP A 178 13.85 -10.43 3.14
N ILE A 179 14.06 -9.19 3.60
CA ILE A 179 13.15 -8.07 3.35
C ILE A 179 13.08 -7.77 1.85
N ALA A 180 14.22 -7.66 1.17
CA ALA A 180 14.27 -7.38 -0.26
C ALA A 180 13.65 -8.51 -1.10
N ARG A 181 13.74 -9.76 -0.65
CA ARG A 181 13.13 -10.91 -1.32
C ARG A 181 11.60 -10.91 -1.18
N ILE A 182 11.09 -10.59 0.00
CA ILE A 182 9.63 -10.58 0.28
C ILE A 182 8.97 -9.33 -0.31
N ASN A 183 9.64 -8.17 -0.22
CA ASN A 183 9.11 -6.89 -0.66
C ASN A 183 10.14 -6.13 -1.54
N PRO A 184 10.38 -6.58 -2.78
CA PRO A 184 11.44 -6.04 -3.64
C PRO A 184 11.17 -4.63 -4.15
N ASN A 185 9.90 -4.23 -4.26
CA ASN A 185 9.51 -2.94 -4.85
C ASN A 185 9.80 -1.78 -3.91
N THR A 186 9.39 -1.91 -2.65
CA THR A 186 9.52 -0.84 -1.66
C THR A 186 10.60 -1.12 -0.62
N ARG A 187 10.97 -2.38 -0.37
CA ARG A 187 11.89 -2.78 0.71
C ARG A 187 11.44 -2.30 2.10
N THR A 188 10.14 -2.00 2.27
CA THR A 188 9.54 -1.79 3.59
C THR A 188 9.37 -3.11 4.32
N LEU A 189 9.27 -3.05 5.65
CA LEU A 189 9.28 -4.21 6.53
C LEU A 189 7.98 -5.03 6.39
N PRO A 190 8.05 -6.33 6.01
CA PRO A 190 6.89 -7.22 6.09
C PRO A 190 6.44 -7.42 7.54
N VAL A 191 5.13 -7.45 7.76
CA VAL A 191 4.53 -7.50 9.09
C VAL A 191 4.02 -8.91 9.39
N PHE A 192 4.49 -9.50 10.49
CA PHE A 192 4.10 -10.85 10.92
C PHE A 192 3.66 -10.85 12.39
N ARG A 193 2.68 -11.70 12.73
CA ARG A 193 2.22 -11.87 14.11
C ARG A 193 3.12 -12.80 14.92
N THR A 194 3.70 -13.80 14.26
CA THR A 194 4.53 -14.82 14.89
C THR A 194 5.81 -15.07 14.10
N ARG A 195 6.81 -15.62 14.78
CA ARG A 195 8.05 -16.13 14.16
C ARG A 195 7.75 -17.21 13.13
N GLN A 196 6.81 -18.10 13.44
CA GLN A 196 6.42 -19.18 12.53
C GLN A 196 5.89 -18.64 11.19
N ASP A 197 5.07 -17.58 11.22
CA ASP A 197 4.54 -16.95 9.99
C ASP A 197 5.66 -16.31 9.16
N ALA A 198 6.61 -15.64 9.84
CA ALA A 198 7.77 -15.03 9.20
C ALA A 198 8.68 -16.09 8.54
N ASP A 199 8.97 -17.18 9.25
CA ASP A 199 9.81 -18.27 8.77
C ASP A 199 9.16 -19.00 7.59
N LEU A 200 7.84 -19.27 7.67
CA LEU A 200 7.09 -19.87 6.58
C LEU A 200 7.08 -18.98 5.34
N THR A 201 6.81 -17.69 5.52
CA THR A 201 6.77 -16.73 4.42
C THR A 201 8.14 -16.59 3.75
N LYS A 202 9.22 -16.51 4.55
CA LYS A 202 10.59 -16.56 4.05
C LYS A 202 10.85 -17.82 3.23
N ALA A 203 10.44 -18.99 3.72
CA ALA A 203 10.61 -20.25 3.00
C ALA A 203 9.85 -20.27 1.66
N ILE A 204 8.65 -19.68 1.60
CA ILE A 204 7.87 -19.54 0.36
C ILE A 204 8.61 -18.65 -0.64
N TYR A 205 8.98 -17.43 -0.25
CA TYR A 205 9.63 -16.48 -1.16
C TYR A 205 11.05 -16.87 -1.57
N GLN A 206 11.70 -17.82 -0.86
CA GLN A 206 12.94 -18.45 -1.30
C GLN A 206 12.75 -19.42 -2.48
N ARG A 207 11.54 -19.91 -2.71
CA ARG A 207 11.23 -20.94 -3.71
C ARG A 207 10.32 -20.43 -4.83
N VAL A 208 9.52 -19.41 -4.53
CA VAL A 208 8.46 -18.89 -5.39
C VAL A 208 8.75 -17.42 -5.68
N PRO A 209 8.78 -17.00 -6.97
CA PRO A 209 9.03 -15.61 -7.31
C PRO A 209 7.87 -14.70 -6.89
N VAL A 210 8.17 -13.43 -6.60
CA VAL A 210 7.15 -12.40 -6.34
C VAL A 210 6.23 -12.22 -7.54
N LEU A 211 5.02 -11.70 -7.28
CA LEU A 211 4.01 -11.49 -8.32
C LEU A 211 4.51 -10.56 -9.43
N VAL A 212 4.97 -9.37 -9.04
CA VAL A 212 5.58 -8.36 -9.91
C VAL A 212 6.71 -7.67 -9.16
N ASN A 213 7.88 -7.64 -9.78
CA ASN A 213 9.03 -6.83 -9.39
C ASN A 213 9.20 -5.70 -10.42
N GLU A 214 8.79 -4.50 -10.03
CA GLU A 214 8.85 -3.29 -10.86
C GLU A 214 10.28 -2.76 -11.02
N ASN A 215 11.20 -3.21 -10.16
CA ASN A 215 12.61 -2.84 -10.21
C ASN A 215 13.42 -3.73 -11.17
N SER A 216 12.83 -4.80 -11.70
CA SER A 216 13.49 -5.65 -12.70
C SER A 216 13.51 -4.97 -14.08
N PRO A 217 14.55 -5.17 -14.90
CA PRO A 217 14.58 -4.66 -16.25
C PRO A 217 13.36 -5.14 -17.07
N PRO A 218 12.75 -4.28 -17.90
CA PRO A 218 11.68 -4.70 -18.79
C PRO A 218 12.19 -5.77 -19.74
N SER A 219 11.57 -6.95 -19.74
CA SER A 219 11.94 -8.00 -20.68
C SER A 219 11.36 -7.71 -22.07
N PRO A 220 12.11 -7.91 -23.16
CA PRO A 220 11.60 -7.78 -24.53
C PRO A 220 10.43 -8.74 -24.87
N LYS A 221 10.27 -9.85 -24.12
CA LYS A 221 9.28 -10.91 -24.38
C LYS A 221 7.89 -10.65 -23.80
N ALA A 222 7.66 -9.55 -23.08
CA ALA A 222 6.39 -9.26 -22.40
C ALA A 222 5.23 -8.85 -23.35
N LEU A 223 5.52 -8.63 -24.64
CA LEU A 223 4.55 -8.17 -25.64
C LEU A 223 3.90 -9.27 -26.49
N GLY A 224 4.19 -10.56 -26.25
CA GLY A 224 3.53 -11.67 -26.96
C GLY A 224 2.23 -12.12 -26.29
N GLU A 225 1.15 -12.27 -27.06
CA GLU A 225 -0.05 -13.01 -26.64
C GLU A 225 0.35 -14.46 -26.30
N GLY A 226 0.29 -14.81 -25.01
CA GLY A 226 0.63 -16.14 -24.50
C GLY A 226 2.03 -16.32 -23.87
N GLY A 227 2.84 -15.27 -23.80
CA GLY A 227 4.22 -15.36 -23.30
C GLY A 227 4.34 -15.21 -21.78
N ARG A 228 5.01 -16.17 -21.11
CA ARG A 228 5.51 -16.03 -19.72
C ARG A 228 6.07 -14.62 -19.53
N GLY A 229 5.55 -13.88 -18.56
CA GLY A 229 5.99 -12.51 -18.36
C GLY A 229 7.47 -12.45 -17.98
N GLY A 230 8.08 -11.29 -18.20
CA GLY A 230 9.52 -11.07 -18.06
C GLY A 230 10.10 -11.40 -16.69
N GLU A 231 11.42 -11.21 -16.53
CA GLU A 231 12.11 -11.37 -15.23
C GLU A 231 11.43 -10.60 -14.09
N GLY A 232 10.78 -9.46 -14.38
CA GLY A 232 9.99 -8.69 -13.42
C GLY A 232 8.53 -9.11 -13.23
N ASN A 233 7.98 -9.99 -14.07
CA ASN A 233 6.58 -10.41 -13.98
C ASN A 233 6.46 -11.89 -14.40
N PRO A 234 7.06 -12.83 -13.67
CA PRO A 234 7.10 -14.25 -14.07
C PRO A 234 5.71 -14.89 -14.18
N TRP A 235 4.71 -14.27 -13.56
CA TRP A 235 3.32 -14.70 -13.56
C TRP A 235 2.50 -14.15 -14.73
N GLY A 236 3.04 -13.18 -15.50
CA GLY A 236 2.33 -12.56 -16.63
C GLY A 236 1.09 -11.75 -16.23
N VAL A 237 1.03 -11.22 -15.00
CA VAL A 237 -0.13 -10.47 -14.49
C VAL A 237 -0.27 -9.13 -15.20
N ARG A 238 -1.51 -8.77 -15.56
CA ARG A 238 -1.86 -7.46 -16.11
C ARG A 238 -2.98 -6.85 -15.29
N PHE A 239 -2.81 -5.59 -14.89
CA PHE A 239 -3.86 -4.83 -14.22
C PHE A 239 -4.58 -3.97 -15.26
N LEU A 240 -5.92 -4.02 -15.24
CA LEU A 240 -6.78 -3.19 -16.06
C LEU A 240 -7.51 -2.23 -15.14
N ARG A 241 -7.51 -0.94 -15.48
CA ARG A 241 -8.38 0.03 -14.82
C ARG A 241 -9.79 -0.17 -15.37
N MET A 242 -10.69 -0.72 -14.56
CA MET A 242 -12.04 -1.04 -15.02
C MET A 242 -12.95 0.20 -15.03
N LEU A 243 -13.20 0.81 -13.86
CA LEU A 243 -13.99 2.04 -13.71
C LEU A 243 -13.42 2.90 -12.58
N ASP A 244 -13.20 4.19 -12.84
CA ASP A 244 -12.68 5.18 -11.90
C ASP A 244 -13.79 6.13 -11.47
N MET A 245 -14.19 6.11 -10.20
CA MET A 245 -15.33 6.93 -9.72
C MET A 245 -15.14 8.45 -9.88
N SER A 246 -13.91 8.94 -10.02
CA SER A 246 -13.63 10.36 -10.21
C SER A 246 -13.59 10.71 -11.69
N ASN A 247 -12.75 10.01 -12.46
CA ASN A 247 -12.53 10.27 -13.88
C ASN A 247 -13.72 9.84 -14.75
N ASP A 248 -14.35 8.72 -14.39
CA ASP A 248 -15.51 8.17 -15.09
C ASP A 248 -16.82 8.53 -14.41
N SER A 249 -16.84 9.55 -13.53
CA SER A 249 -18.03 10.03 -12.82
C SER A 249 -19.24 10.24 -13.73
N HIS A 250 -19.01 10.65 -14.99
CA HIS A 250 -20.04 10.82 -16.02
C HIS A 250 -20.70 9.52 -16.51
N LEU A 251 -20.08 8.35 -16.30
CA LEU A 251 -20.64 7.02 -16.57
C LEU A 251 -21.50 6.51 -15.41
N PHE A 252 -21.29 7.04 -14.20
CA PHE A 252 -22.11 6.68 -13.04
C PHE A 252 -23.42 7.48 -13.07
N ARG A 253 -24.50 6.79 -12.73
CA ARG A 253 -25.83 7.38 -12.54
C ARG A 253 -26.32 6.99 -11.16
N THR A 254 -26.78 7.97 -10.42
CA THR A 254 -27.45 7.73 -9.14
C THR A 254 -28.85 7.16 -9.38
N ARG A 255 -29.38 6.46 -8.37
CA ARG A 255 -30.75 5.97 -8.40
C ARG A 255 -31.77 7.07 -8.73
N ALA A 256 -31.65 8.24 -8.11
CA ALA A 256 -32.58 9.35 -8.33
C ALA A 256 -32.52 9.88 -9.78
N GLU A 257 -31.34 9.91 -10.39
CA GLU A 257 -31.18 10.30 -11.81
C GLU A 257 -31.83 9.28 -12.75
N LEU A 258 -31.67 7.98 -12.48
CA LEU A 258 -32.29 6.91 -13.27
C LEU A 258 -33.81 6.90 -13.12
N GLU A 259 -34.33 7.06 -11.90
CA GLU A 259 -35.77 7.15 -11.64
C GLU A 259 -36.39 8.37 -12.32
N LYS A 260 -35.70 9.52 -12.30
CA LYS A 260 -36.13 10.73 -13.03
C LYS A 260 -36.12 10.55 -14.55
N GLN A 261 -35.21 9.72 -15.07
CA GLN A 261 -35.14 9.35 -16.49
C GLN A 261 -36.15 8.25 -16.87
N GLY A 262 -37.03 7.85 -15.95
CA GLY A 262 -38.09 6.88 -16.22
C GLY A 262 -37.65 5.43 -16.06
N TYR A 263 -36.51 5.15 -15.43
CA TYR A 263 -36.10 3.79 -15.11
C TYR A 263 -36.65 3.37 -13.75
N ARG A 264 -36.87 2.06 -13.57
CA ARG A 264 -37.24 1.46 -12.29
C ARG A 264 -36.28 0.33 -11.95
N LEU A 265 -36.02 0.13 -10.66
CA LEU A 265 -35.20 -0.98 -10.20
C LEU A 265 -36.01 -2.28 -10.23
N VAL A 266 -35.50 -3.29 -10.93
CA VAL A 266 -36.02 -4.66 -10.92
C VAL A 266 -34.88 -5.58 -10.50
N GLY A 267 -34.97 -6.14 -9.28
CA GLY A 267 -33.85 -6.84 -8.65
C GLY A 267 -32.67 -5.90 -8.42
N ASN A 268 -31.56 -6.15 -9.11
CA ASN A 268 -30.33 -5.36 -9.07
C ASN A 268 -30.06 -4.57 -10.37
N VAL A 269 -31.02 -4.48 -11.29
CA VAL A 269 -30.86 -3.79 -12.58
C VAL A 269 -31.94 -2.72 -12.75
N PHE A 270 -31.55 -1.53 -13.21
CA PHE A 270 -32.49 -0.50 -13.63
C PHE A 270 -32.95 -0.76 -15.06
N VAL A 271 -34.27 -0.86 -15.26
CA VAL A 271 -34.89 -1.08 -16.58
C VAL A 271 -35.84 0.08 -16.90
N PRO A 272 -36.03 0.44 -18.18
CA PRO A 272 -37.02 1.44 -18.56
C PRO A 272 -38.41 1.08 -18.02
N SER A 273 -39.12 2.06 -17.46
CA SER A 273 -40.50 1.87 -17.03
C SER A 273 -41.39 1.72 -18.27
N PRO A 274 -42.37 0.79 -18.26
CA PRO A 274 -43.29 0.65 -19.38
C PRO A 274 -44.08 1.96 -19.58
N PRO A 275 -44.39 2.33 -20.83
CA PRO A 275 -45.20 3.51 -21.12
C PRO A 275 -46.56 3.38 -20.43
N ASN A 276 -47.01 4.47 -19.81
CA ASN A 276 -48.31 4.53 -19.14
C ASN A 276 -49.43 4.22 -20.15
N PRO A 277 -50.24 3.16 -19.98
CA PRO A 277 -51.27 2.79 -20.95
C PRO A 277 -52.37 3.85 -21.13
N LEU A 278 -52.42 4.87 -20.26
CA LEU A 278 -53.40 5.96 -20.31
C LEU A 278 -52.99 7.18 -21.15
N SER A 279 -51.76 7.25 -21.69
CA SER A 279 -51.33 8.43 -22.49
C SER A 279 -51.62 8.32 -24.00
N ARG A 280 -52.24 7.24 -24.47
CA ARG A 280 -52.59 7.03 -25.89
C ARG A 280 -53.96 7.58 -26.30
N ALA A 281 -54.71 8.21 -25.40
CA ALA A 281 -56.08 8.64 -25.65
C ALA A 281 -56.26 10.16 -25.87
N ALA A 282 -55.21 10.91 -26.20
CA ALA A 282 -55.34 12.32 -26.59
C ALA A 282 -54.39 12.71 -27.73
N GLY A 283 -54.91 12.64 -28.96
CA GLY A 283 -54.70 13.57 -30.09
C GLY A 283 -53.30 14.06 -30.51
N GLU A 284 -52.90 13.61 -31.70
CA GLU A 284 -52.25 14.34 -32.82
C GLU A 284 -50.78 14.86 -32.71
N GLY A 285 -49.94 14.28 -33.59
CA GLY A 285 -49.02 15.06 -34.43
C GLY A 285 -47.60 15.31 -33.93
N GLY A 286 -46.74 14.29 -33.96
CA GLY A 286 -45.28 14.48 -33.90
C GLY A 286 -44.55 13.21 -33.46
N GLU A 287 -43.87 12.54 -34.38
CA GLU A 287 -42.97 11.43 -34.02
C GLU A 287 -41.82 11.94 -33.16
N PRO A 288 -41.63 11.44 -31.92
CA PRO A 288 -40.35 11.58 -31.26
C PRO A 288 -39.41 10.50 -31.79
N SER A 289 -38.27 10.92 -32.33
CA SER A 289 -37.20 10.03 -32.79
C SER A 289 -36.85 9.00 -31.69
N PRO A 290 -36.63 7.73 -32.04
CA PRO A 290 -36.26 6.73 -31.05
C PRO A 290 -34.91 7.09 -30.41
N PRO A 291 -34.73 6.86 -29.10
CA PRO A 291 -33.41 6.94 -28.50
C PRO A 291 -32.51 5.90 -29.18
N SER A 292 -31.32 6.32 -29.61
CA SER A 292 -30.34 5.45 -30.26
C SER A 292 -30.07 4.21 -29.39
N PRO A 293 -30.04 3.00 -29.97
CA PRO A 293 -29.62 1.82 -29.23
C PRO A 293 -28.17 2.02 -28.79
N LEU A 294 -27.93 2.11 -27.49
CA LEU A 294 -26.60 1.87 -26.95
C LEU A 294 -26.25 0.43 -27.32
N SER A 295 -25.24 0.32 -28.16
CA SER A 295 -24.70 -0.93 -28.69
C SER A 295 -24.51 -1.95 -27.56
N HIS A 296 -25.23 -3.07 -27.66
CA HIS A 296 -24.80 -4.31 -27.07
C HIS A 296 -23.44 -4.68 -27.69
N ALA A 297 -22.36 -4.50 -26.94
CA ALA A 297 -21.15 -5.29 -27.11
C ALA A 297 -21.22 -6.46 -26.11
N ALA A 298 -22.15 -7.37 -26.35
CA ALA A 298 -22.05 -8.73 -25.85
C ALA A 298 -21.34 -9.53 -26.95
N GLY A 299 -20.05 -9.81 -26.74
CA GLY A 299 -19.40 -10.90 -27.45
C GLY A 299 -19.89 -12.20 -26.82
N GLU A 300 -20.85 -12.84 -27.47
CA GLU A 300 -21.10 -14.29 -27.36
C GLU A 300 -19.78 -15.01 -27.75
N GLY A 301 -19.28 -16.01 -27.03
CA GLY A 301 -20.04 -17.09 -26.39
C GLY A 301 -20.27 -18.20 -27.42
N GLY A 302 -19.21 -18.90 -27.82
CA GLY A 302 -19.35 -20.14 -28.59
C GLY A 302 -20.04 -21.22 -27.75
N GLU A 303 -21.09 -21.81 -28.33
CA GLU A 303 -21.93 -22.85 -27.76
C GLU A 303 -21.14 -24.09 -27.28
N PRO A 304 -21.65 -24.81 -26.26
CA PRO A 304 -21.44 -26.24 -26.15
C PRO A 304 -22.74 -27.03 -26.38
N SER A 305 -22.68 -27.99 -27.29
CA SER A 305 -23.70 -29.04 -27.50
C SER A 305 -23.66 -30.11 -26.38
N PRO A 306 -24.76 -30.87 -26.14
CA PRO A 306 -24.96 -31.65 -24.92
C PRO A 306 -24.36 -33.07 -24.97
N PRO A 307 -24.24 -33.77 -23.81
CA PRO A 307 -23.55 -35.05 -23.71
C PRO A 307 -24.47 -36.24 -23.96
N ASN A 308 -23.91 -37.35 -24.47
CA ASN A 308 -24.52 -38.66 -24.37
C ASN A 308 -23.47 -39.73 -23.99
N HIS A 309 -23.97 -40.76 -23.33
CA HIS A 309 -23.31 -41.71 -22.44
C HIS A 309 -22.33 -42.74 -23.05
N LEU A 310 -21.46 -43.25 -22.14
CA LEU A 310 -20.92 -44.62 -21.98
C LEU A 310 -19.96 -45.22 -23.02
N SER A 311 -18.73 -45.57 -22.61
CA SER A 311 -18.28 -46.96 -22.39
C SER A 311 -16.75 -47.09 -22.12
N HIS A 312 -16.40 -48.21 -21.49
CA HIS A 312 -15.15 -48.63 -20.82
C HIS A 312 -13.89 -48.88 -21.67
N ALA A 313 -12.71 -48.83 -21.02
CA ALA A 313 -11.59 -49.81 -20.97
C ALA A 313 -10.24 -49.08 -20.71
N VAL A 314 -9.57 -49.20 -19.55
CA VAL A 314 -8.59 -50.22 -19.06
C VAL A 314 -7.28 -50.32 -19.87
N GLY A 315 -6.15 -50.20 -19.14
CA GLY A 315 -4.77 -50.55 -19.54
C GLY A 315 -3.76 -49.50 -19.05
N GLU A 316 -3.10 -49.70 -17.90
CA GLU A 316 -1.70 -50.21 -17.78
C GLU A 316 -0.66 -49.30 -18.49
N GLY A 317 0.46 -48.84 -17.94
CA GLY A 317 1.22 -49.18 -16.74
C GLY A 317 2.59 -48.47 -16.85
N ASP A 318 3.40 -48.65 -15.81
CA ASP A 318 4.85 -48.45 -15.73
C ASP A 318 5.47 -47.07 -15.49
N GLY A 319 6.14 -47.02 -14.32
CA GLY A 319 7.05 -45.98 -13.86
C GLY A 319 8.50 -46.15 -14.33
N PRO A 320 9.44 -45.42 -13.71
CA PRO A 320 10.78 -45.12 -14.25
C PRO A 320 11.83 -46.15 -13.82
N PRO A 321 13.02 -46.20 -14.47
CA PRO A 321 14.27 -45.84 -13.75
C PRO A 321 15.45 -45.43 -14.70
N PRO A 322 16.73 -45.42 -14.30
CA PRO A 322 17.38 -44.60 -13.27
C PRO A 322 18.65 -43.86 -13.80
N SER A 323 19.25 -43.02 -12.94
CA SER A 323 20.61 -42.47 -13.10
C SER A 323 21.71 -43.51 -12.86
N PRO A 324 22.92 -43.34 -13.41
CA PRO A 324 24.13 -43.96 -12.88
C PRO A 324 25.06 -42.98 -12.15
N LEU A 325 25.63 -43.51 -11.07
CA LEU A 325 26.72 -43.00 -10.22
C LEU A 325 28.11 -43.18 -10.86
N SER A 326 29.12 -42.64 -10.15
CA SER A 326 30.58 -42.74 -10.30
C SER A 326 31.22 -41.55 -11.07
N HIS A 327 32.33 -40.94 -10.66
CA HIS A 327 33.48 -41.45 -9.92
C HIS A 327 34.17 -40.35 -9.10
N ALA A 328 34.72 -40.74 -7.95
CA ALA A 328 35.69 -39.97 -7.17
C ALA A 328 37.10 -40.03 -7.78
N ALA A 329 37.85 -38.93 -7.71
CA ALA A 329 39.32 -38.92 -7.58
C ALA A 329 39.82 -37.50 -7.22
N GLY A 330 40.27 -37.29 -5.99
CA GLY A 330 40.90 -36.04 -5.54
C GLY A 330 41.85 -36.30 -4.37
N ARG A 331 43.15 -36.27 -4.67
CA ARG A 331 44.29 -36.52 -3.76
C ARG A 331 44.59 -35.31 -2.87
N GLY A 332 45.23 -35.58 -1.72
CA GLY A 332 46.07 -34.64 -0.93
C GLY A 332 45.76 -34.72 0.57
N ARG A 333 46.50 -35.43 1.44
CA ARG A 333 47.79 -35.04 2.08
C ARG A 333 47.81 -33.54 2.40
N THR A 334 47.87 -33.09 3.65
CA THR A 334 49.00 -33.26 4.59
C THR A 334 48.61 -33.02 6.06
N LEU A 335 49.46 -33.54 6.94
CA LEU A 335 49.45 -33.51 8.39
C LEU A 335 49.63 -32.10 9.02
N THR A 336 48.93 -31.93 10.14
CA THR A 336 49.22 -31.27 11.45
C THR A 336 50.71 -31.11 11.84
N PRO A 337 51.07 -30.30 12.87
CA PRO A 337 50.38 -30.04 14.16
C PRO A 337 49.56 -28.76 14.26
#